data_AF-A0A497FFK6-F1
#
_entry.id   AF-A0A497FFK6-F1
#
_cell.length_a   1.000
_cell.length_b   1.000
_cell.length_c   1.000
_cell.angle_alpha   90.00
_cell.angle_beta   90.00
_cell.angle_gamma   90.00
#
_symmetry.space_group_name_H-M   'P 1'
#
loop_
_entity.id
_entity.type
_entity.pdbx_description
1 polymer ?
#
loop_
_entity_poly.entity_id
_entity_poly.type
_entity_poly.pdbx_seq_one_letter_code
_entity_poly.pdbx_strand_id
1 'polypeptide(L)'
;MKKSHIVILLAVFIALALTLSTIFSPQKTTEEITDLKDSRKLKEKFLFLYENDAEFKRSVDRLRELLFNTLEEYNKTEAWILFNLILKKLGLPEIELEDFRYGRGGLVPSPEPPSKLKPCCENCVDLEGIIDSIVIPSKDLEDGNGLEALYVCAYKGDFYGYPLSGKIILEVTLVFSDEDSPSRDVEYDVWRLVAWGRIEDIETFFIVMNEETGKVEKISFRGLTIRMKDWPNERRISPIGSGGASYTSAAHELLIFEDGDGPLVIYVNTWNHALSLNDNNIFLEKHSYRLGDIKVHVGKRVDAENDYSVLKYSSQNVQSLP
;
A
#
# COMPACT_ATOMS: atom_id res chain seq x y z
N MET A 1 -45.90 -49.21 30.92
CA MET A 1 -45.20 -47.96 31.27
C MET A 1 -43.77 -47.87 30.69
N LYS A 2 -43.52 -48.18 29.41
CA LYS A 2 -42.15 -48.12 28.82
C LYS A 2 -41.99 -47.24 27.57
N LYS A 3 -43.06 -46.94 26.83
CA LYS A 3 -42.98 -46.11 25.62
C LYS A 3 -42.95 -44.60 25.89
N SER A 4 -43.64 -44.13 26.94
CA SER A 4 -43.73 -42.69 27.25
C SER A 4 -42.41 -42.09 27.73
N HIS A 5 -41.57 -42.86 28.43
CA HIS A 5 -40.27 -42.37 28.91
C HIS A 5 -39.22 -42.27 27.80
N ILE A 6 -39.30 -43.12 26.78
CA ILE A 6 -38.39 -43.08 25.61
C ILE A 6 -38.67 -41.84 24.77
N VAL A 7 -39.94 -41.48 24.56
CA VAL A 7 -40.31 -40.27 23.80
C VAL A 7 -39.88 -38.99 24.53
N ILE A 8 -40.01 -38.96 25.86
CA ILE A 8 -39.55 -37.81 26.66
C ILE A 8 -38.03 -37.70 26.64
N LEU A 9 -37.29 -38.82 26.75
CA LEU A 9 -35.82 -38.78 26.68
C LEU A 9 -35.34 -38.29 25.31
N LEU A 10 -35.99 -38.72 24.22
CA LEU A 10 -35.65 -38.32 22.86
C LEU A 10 -35.93 -36.82 22.63
N ALA A 11 -37.06 -36.32 23.14
CA ALA A 11 -37.39 -34.90 23.07
C ALA A 11 -36.39 -34.02 23.86
N VAL A 12 -35.96 -34.48 25.04
CA VAL A 12 -34.93 -33.79 25.83
C VAL A 12 -33.58 -33.82 25.11
N PHE A 13 -33.21 -34.92 24.47
CA PHE A 13 -31.96 -35.01 23.70
C PHE A 13 -31.94 -34.08 22.48
N ILE A 14 -33.05 -34.01 21.75
CA ILE A 14 -33.20 -33.11 20.59
C ILE A 14 -33.17 -31.64 21.05
N ALA A 15 -33.85 -31.32 22.15
CA ALA A 15 -33.81 -29.99 22.73
C ALA A 15 -32.39 -29.61 23.20
N LEU A 16 -31.67 -30.54 23.85
CA LEU A 16 -30.28 -30.31 24.25
C LEU A 16 -29.36 -30.09 23.05
N ALA A 17 -29.51 -30.90 21.99
CA ALA A 17 -28.72 -30.79 20.76
C ALA A 17 -28.99 -29.45 20.04
N LEU A 18 -30.25 -29.01 19.99
CA LEU A 18 -30.62 -27.71 19.44
C LEU A 18 -30.04 -26.56 20.28
N THR A 19 -30.11 -26.62 21.61
CA THR A 19 -29.50 -25.60 22.47
C THR A 19 -27.97 -25.58 22.37
N LEU A 20 -27.31 -26.73 22.25
CA LEU A 20 -25.86 -26.81 22.02
C LEU A 20 -25.47 -26.26 20.65
N SER A 21 -26.29 -26.48 19.61
CA SER A 21 -26.06 -25.91 18.27
C SER A 21 -26.23 -24.38 18.22
N THR A 22 -27.06 -23.80 19.09
CA THR A 22 -27.19 -22.34 19.22
C THR A 22 -26.09 -21.71 20.08
N ILE A 23 -25.52 -22.45 21.03
CA ILE A 23 -24.40 -21.98 21.86
C ILE A 23 -23.06 -22.05 21.08
N PHE A 24 -22.94 -23.00 20.14
CA PHE A 24 -21.84 -23.09 19.17
C PHE A 24 -22.27 -22.57 17.78
N SER A 25 -23.03 -21.48 17.74
CA SER A 25 -23.47 -20.86 16.49
C SER A 25 -22.28 -20.17 15.77
N PRO A 26 -22.12 -20.33 14.44
CA PRO A 26 -21.10 -19.65 13.61
C PRO A 26 -21.28 -18.12 13.48
N GLN A 27 -22.18 -17.54 14.28
CA GLN A 27 -22.41 -16.10 14.33
C GLN A 27 -21.18 -15.32 14.80
N LYS A 28 -20.44 -15.84 15.78
CA LYS A 28 -19.24 -15.17 16.32
C LYS A 28 -18.11 -15.07 15.29
N THR A 29 -17.94 -16.11 14.46
CA THR A 29 -16.95 -16.11 13.37
C THR A 29 -17.34 -15.20 12.23
N THR A 30 -18.64 -15.06 11.93
CA THR A 30 -19.10 -14.22 10.81
C THR A 30 -18.97 -12.73 11.14
N GLU A 31 -19.28 -12.34 12.38
CA GLU A 31 -19.13 -10.95 12.86
C GLU A 31 -17.64 -10.55 12.95
N GLU A 32 -16.77 -11.43 13.47
CA GLU A 32 -15.31 -11.20 13.50
C GLU A 32 -14.70 -11.09 12.09
N ILE A 33 -15.15 -11.89 11.11
CA ILE A 33 -14.69 -11.78 9.71
C ILE A 33 -15.20 -10.49 9.06
N THR A 34 -16.43 -10.08 9.36
CA THR A 34 -17.01 -8.84 8.81
C THR A 34 -16.27 -7.61 9.37
N ASP A 35 -15.86 -7.67 10.62
CA ASP A 35 -15.05 -6.62 11.27
C ASP A 35 -13.65 -6.49 10.68
N LEU A 36 -13.05 -7.59 10.19
CA LEU A 36 -11.73 -7.57 9.55
C LEU A 36 -11.75 -7.07 8.10
N LYS A 37 -12.92 -6.69 7.58
CA LYS A 37 -13.01 -5.85 6.38
C LYS A 37 -12.67 -4.38 6.64
N ASP A 38 -12.67 -3.94 7.91
CA ASP A 38 -12.05 -2.66 8.26
C ASP A 38 -10.54 -2.91 8.39
N SER A 39 -9.78 -2.39 7.44
CA SER A 39 -8.36 -2.63 7.34
C SER A 39 -7.59 -2.12 8.57
N ARG A 40 -8.10 -1.09 9.28
CA ARG A 40 -7.52 -0.65 10.56
C ARG A 40 -7.65 -1.71 11.65
N LYS A 41 -8.83 -2.34 11.79
CA LYS A 41 -9.03 -3.44 12.74
C LYS A 41 -8.15 -4.65 12.39
N LEU A 42 -7.98 -4.93 11.10
CA LEU A 42 -7.08 -5.98 10.63
C LEU A 42 -5.62 -5.69 11.00
N LYS A 43 -5.14 -4.46 10.74
CA LYS A 43 -3.80 -4.00 11.11
C LYS A 43 -3.57 -4.13 12.61
N GLU A 44 -4.50 -3.65 13.44
CA GLU A 44 -4.41 -3.77 14.90
C GLU A 44 -4.31 -5.22 15.36
N LYS A 45 -5.17 -6.11 14.84
CA LYS A 45 -5.14 -7.54 15.18
C LYS A 45 -3.85 -8.21 14.73
N PHE A 46 -3.37 -7.89 13.53
CA PHE A 46 -2.11 -8.40 13.01
C PHE A 46 -0.94 -8.02 13.90
N LEU A 47 -0.83 -6.74 14.27
CA LEU A 47 0.24 -6.24 15.13
C LEU A 47 0.17 -6.86 16.52
N PHE A 48 -1.02 -6.96 17.10
CA PHE A 48 -1.22 -7.63 18.39
C PHE A 48 -0.74 -9.08 18.35
N LEU A 49 -1.11 -9.86 17.33
CA LEU A 49 -0.65 -11.25 17.18
C LEU A 49 0.85 -11.34 16.91
N TYR A 50 1.42 -10.43 16.12
CA TYR A 50 2.84 -10.38 15.85
C TYR A 50 3.68 -10.14 17.13
N GLU A 51 3.16 -9.37 18.07
CA GLU A 51 3.80 -9.12 19.36
C GLU A 51 3.56 -10.22 20.39
N ASN A 52 2.40 -10.89 20.37
CA ASN A 52 1.94 -11.74 21.47
C ASN A 52 1.80 -13.25 21.13
N ASP A 53 1.75 -13.65 19.86
CA ASP A 53 1.72 -15.05 19.42
C ASP A 53 3.05 -15.43 18.75
N ALA A 54 3.84 -16.26 19.43
CA ALA A 54 5.16 -16.67 18.96
C ALA A 54 5.12 -17.51 17.68
N GLU A 55 4.05 -18.27 17.43
CA GLU A 55 3.87 -19.03 16.19
C GLU A 55 3.54 -18.08 15.04
N PHE A 56 2.60 -17.16 15.25
CA PHE A 56 2.25 -16.13 14.28
C PHE A 56 3.47 -15.31 13.87
N LYS A 57 4.23 -14.82 14.86
CA LYS A 57 5.47 -14.07 14.61
C LYS A 57 6.46 -14.88 13.77
N ARG A 58 6.72 -16.15 14.13
CA ARG A 58 7.62 -17.02 13.37
C ARG A 58 7.15 -17.23 11.93
N SER A 59 5.84 -17.37 11.72
CA SER A 59 5.28 -17.51 10.37
C SER A 59 5.47 -16.25 9.53
N VAL A 60 5.22 -15.07 10.11
CA VAL A 60 5.45 -13.77 9.45
C VAL A 60 6.93 -13.56 9.14
N ASP A 61 7.81 -13.80 10.12
CA ASP A 61 9.26 -13.65 9.94
C ASP A 61 9.80 -14.59 8.87
N ARG A 62 9.40 -15.87 8.89
CA ARG A 62 9.83 -16.86 7.90
C ARG A 62 9.30 -16.53 6.50
N LEU A 63 8.06 -16.05 6.40
CA LEU A 63 7.51 -15.62 5.12
C LEU A 63 8.26 -14.40 4.58
N ARG A 64 8.63 -13.44 5.45
CA ARG A 64 9.50 -12.31 5.09
C ARG A 64 10.89 -12.77 4.67
N GLU A 65 11.48 -13.77 5.33
CA GLU A 65 12.76 -14.37 4.89
C GLU A 65 12.65 -14.96 3.49
N LEU A 66 11.62 -15.75 3.18
CA LEU A 66 11.42 -16.30 1.83
C LEU A 66 11.29 -15.21 0.77
N LEU A 67 10.65 -14.10 1.13
CA LEU A 67 10.42 -12.97 0.24
C LEU A 67 11.68 -12.14 0.02
N PHE A 68 12.35 -11.79 1.12
CA PHE A 68 13.41 -10.79 1.11
C PHE A 68 14.79 -11.43 0.96
N ASN A 69 15.01 -12.67 1.35
CA ASN A 69 16.29 -13.31 1.08
C ASN A 69 16.40 -13.71 -0.40
N THR A 70 16.91 -12.81 -1.24
CA THR A 70 17.08 -13.07 -2.68
C THR A 70 18.18 -14.09 -3.01
N LEU A 71 18.96 -14.54 -2.01
CA LEU A 71 20.00 -15.55 -2.20
C LEU A 71 19.45 -16.97 -2.21
N GLU A 72 18.27 -17.19 -1.65
CA GLU A 72 17.57 -18.48 -1.67
C GLU A 72 16.58 -18.53 -2.85
N GLU A 73 16.14 -19.70 -3.29
CA GLU A 73 15.04 -19.82 -4.26
C GLU A 73 13.70 -19.55 -3.56
N TYR A 74 12.76 -18.89 -4.24
CA TYR A 74 11.43 -18.64 -3.67
C TYR A 74 10.59 -19.91 -3.67
N ASN A 75 10.42 -20.52 -2.50
CA ASN A 75 9.55 -21.68 -2.34
C ASN A 75 8.08 -21.24 -2.20
N LYS A 76 7.34 -21.23 -3.32
CA LYS A 76 5.92 -20.84 -3.37
C LYS A 76 5.05 -21.68 -2.42
N THR A 77 5.29 -22.99 -2.33
CA THR A 77 4.49 -23.90 -1.49
C THR A 77 4.69 -23.62 -0.02
N GLU A 78 5.94 -23.41 0.41
CA GLU A 78 6.24 -23.03 1.80
C GLU A 78 5.62 -21.66 2.14
N ALA A 79 5.74 -20.68 1.24
CA ALA A 79 5.14 -19.37 1.43
C ALA A 79 3.61 -19.44 1.57
N TRP A 80 2.95 -20.25 0.75
CA TRP A 80 1.51 -20.51 0.84
C TRP A 80 1.11 -21.13 2.17
N ILE A 81 1.83 -22.16 2.65
CA ILE A 81 1.58 -22.80 3.95
C ILE A 81 1.68 -21.78 5.09
N LEU A 82 2.75 -20.97 5.09
CA LEU A 82 2.97 -19.94 6.11
C LEU A 82 1.89 -18.87 6.06
N PHE A 83 1.46 -18.47 4.86
CA PHE A 83 0.42 -17.47 4.67
C PHE A 83 -0.95 -17.97 5.15
N ASN A 84 -1.35 -19.21 4.83
CA ASN A 84 -2.59 -19.78 5.36
C ASN A 84 -2.56 -19.94 6.89
N LEU A 85 -1.40 -20.21 7.48
CA LEU A 85 -1.27 -20.20 8.95
C LEU A 85 -1.51 -18.81 9.55
N ILE A 86 -1.00 -17.75 8.89
CA ILE A 86 -1.27 -16.35 9.26
C ILE A 86 -2.76 -16.04 9.13
N LEU A 87 -3.39 -16.35 7.99
CA LEU A 87 -4.84 -16.14 7.77
C LEU A 87 -5.67 -16.83 8.84
N LYS A 88 -5.39 -18.10 9.12
CA LYS A 88 -6.09 -18.88 10.13
C LYS A 88 -6.00 -18.27 11.53
N LYS A 89 -4.83 -17.76 11.92
CA LYS A 89 -4.61 -17.09 13.21
C LYS A 89 -5.34 -15.74 13.29
N LEU A 90 -5.50 -15.07 12.15
CA LEU A 90 -6.35 -13.88 12.03
C LEU A 90 -7.84 -14.22 12.01
N GLY A 91 -8.23 -15.49 11.92
CA GLY A 91 -9.63 -15.91 11.81
C GLY A 91 -10.20 -15.76 10.39
N LEU A 92 -9.33 -15.69 9.39
CA LEU A 92 -9.66 -15.54 7.98
C LEU A 92 -9.68 -16.91 7.28
N PRO A 93 -10.45 -17.05 6.18
CA PRO A 93 -10.45 -18.27 5.39
C PRO A 93 -9.06 -18.56 4.79
N GLU A 94 -8.75 -19.84 4.64
CA GLU A 94 -7.57 -20.28 3.90
C GLU A 94 -7.80 -20.09 2.40
N ILE A 95 -6.71 -19.92 1.66
CA ILE A 95 -6.72 -19.86 0.20
C ILE A 95 -6.11 -21.10 -0.42
N GLU A 96 -6.58 -21.47 -1.60
CA GLU A 96 -6.02 -22.57 -2.38
C GLU A 96 -4.67 -22.19 -3.01
N LEU A 97 -3.81 -23.18 -3.25
CA LEU A 97 -2.46 -22.94 -3.77
C LEU A 97 -2.47 -22.35 -5.19
N GLU A 98 -3.46 -22.73 -6.00
CA GLU A 98 -3.68 -22.22 -7.36
C GLU A 98 -3.99 -20.72 -7.36
N ASP A 99 -4.61 -20.24 -6.29
CA ASP A 99 -5.02 -18.87 -6.11
C ASP A 99 -3.98 -18.00 -5.39
N PHE A 100 -2.99 -18.63 -4.75
CA PHE A 100 -1.85 -17.92 -4.17
C PHE A 100 -0.96 -17.32 -5.26
N ARG A 101 -1.10 -16.00 -5.50
CA ARG A 101 -0.36 -15.26 -6.55
C ARG A 101 0.80 -14.42 -6.03
N TYR A 102 1.08 -14.52 -4.73
CA TYR A 102 2.07 -13.69 -4.07
C TYR A 102 3.50 -14.22 -4.27
N GLY A 103 4.48 -13.31 -4.21
CA GLY A 103 5.88 -13.61 -4.47
C GLY A 103 6.81 -12.42 -4.19
N ARG A 104 8.07 -12.53 -4.60
CA ARG A 104 9.13 -11.54 -4.30
C ARG A 104 8.92 -10.15 -4.92
N GLY A 105 8.10 -10.04 -5.97
CA GLY A 105 7.90 -8.78 -6.68
C GLY A 105 9.21 -8.18 -7.20
N GLY A 106 9.32 -6.85 -7.19
CA GLY A 106 10.45 -6.07 -7.72
C GLY A 106 11.71 -6.04 -6.84
N LEU A 107 11.94 -7.03 -5.97
CA LEU A 107 13.13 -7.08 -5.12
C LEU A 107 14.39 -7.43 -5.92
N VAL A 108 15.46 -6.64 -5.72
CA VAL A 108 16.76 -6.86 -6.35
C VAL A 108 17.88 -6.80 -5.29
N PRO A 109 18.92 -7.65 -5.40
CA PRO A 109 20.08 -7.55 -4.51
C PRO A 109 20.74 -6.17 -4.62
N SER A 110 21.14 -5.58 -3.51
CA SER A 110 21.87 -4.31 -3.56
C SER A 110 23.06 -4.24 -2.60
N PRO A 111 24.29 -4.54 -3.08
CA PRO A 111 25.46 -4.71 -2.23
C PRO A 111 26.15 -3.41 -1.79
N GLU A 112 25.86 -2.25 -2.40
CA GLU A 112 26.58 -1.01 -2.09
C GLU A 112 25.86 -0.14 -1.05
N PRO A 113 26.58 0.58 -0.16
CA PRO A 113 25.95 1.47 0.81
C PRO A 113 25.37 2.72 0.12
N PRO A 114 24.28 3.31 0.63
CA PRO A 114 23.68 4.48 0.03
C PRO A 114 24.64 5.67 0.04
N SER A 115 24.62 6.45 -1.04
CA SER A 115 25.10 7.82 -1.01
C SER A 115 24.27 8.60 0.03
N LYS A 116 24.94 9.37 0.90
CA LYS A 116 24.22 10.24 1.84
C LYS A 116 23.36 11.21 1.03
N LEU A 117 22.04 11.03 1.11
CA LEU A 117 21.10 11.93 0.46
C LEU A 117 21.19 13.30 1.12
N LYS A 118 21.17 14.35 0.31
CA LYS A 118 21.03 15.70 0.83
C LYS A 118 19.67 15.85 1.54
N PRO A 119 19.60 16.72 2.57
CA PRO A 119 18.34 17.04 3.21
C PRO A 119 17.38 17.68 2.19
N CYS A 120 16.09 17.47 2.38
CA CYS A 120 15.06 18.16 1.62
C CYS A 120 15.15 19.66 1.89
N CYS A 121 14.91 20.48 0.87
CA CYS A 121 14.77 21.90 1.11
C CYS A 121 13.39 22.22 1.66
N GLU A 122 13.34 22.71 2.90
CA GLU A 122 12.14 23.28 3.51
C GLU A 122 11.81 24.64 2.86
N ASN A 123 10.56 24.86 2.47
CA ASN A 123 10.05 26.12 1.88
C ASN A 123 10.74 26.57 0.58
N CYS A 124 11.40 25.66 -0.16
CA CYS A 124 12.00 26.01 -1.45
C CYS A 124 10.96 26.34 -2.53
N VAL A 125 9.72 25.89 -2.36
CA VAL A 125 8.67 25.96 -3.37
C VAL A 125 7.32 26.26 -2.74
N ASP A 126 6.51 27.02 -3.45
CA ASP A 126 5.10 27.24 -3.13
C ASP A 126 4.29 26.10 -3.77
N LEU A 127 3.98 25.07 -2.99
CA LEU A 127 3.29 23.88 -3.50
C LEU A 127 1.85 24.20 -3.93
N GLU A 128 1.16 25.14 -3.27
CA GLU A 128 -0.20 25.58 -3.64
C GLU A 128 -0.21 26.33 -4.97
N GLY A 129 0.89 27.00 -5.31
CA GLY A 129 1.08 27.58 -6.64
C GLY A 129 1.38 26.54 -7.74
N ILE A 130 1.70 25.29 -7.38
CA ILE A 130 2.15 24.24 -8.32
C ILE A 130 1.11 23.14 -8.49
N ILE A 131 0.45 22.70 -7.43
CA ILE A 131 -0.59 21.67 -7.44
C ILE A 131 -1.88 22.31 -6.96
N ASP A 132 -2.89 22.37 -7.83
CA ASP A 132 -4.22 22.85 -7.49
C ASP A 132 -4.95 21.81 -6.61
N SER A 133 -4.98 20.56 -7.08
CA SER A 133 -5.71 19.50 -6.41
C SER A 133 -5.28 18.10 -6.79
N ILE A 134 -5.55 17.16 -5.88
CA ILE A 134 -5.55 15.72 -6.15
C ILE A 134 -7.00 15.27 -6.24
N VAL A 135 -7.38 14.73 -7.40
CA VAL A 135 -8.76 14.32 -7.70
C VAL A 135 -8.84 12.80 -7.71
N ILE A 136 -9.75 12.26 -6.91
CA ILE A 136 -9.96 10.82 -6.71
C ILE A 136 -11.42 10.46 -6.99
N PRO A 137 -11.73 9.27 -7.55
CA PRO A 137 -13.09 8.76 -7.60
C PRO A 137 -13.71 8.72 -6.20
N SER A 138 -14.95 9.22 -6.05
CA SER A 138 -15.63 9.23 -4.74
C SER A 138 -15.79 7.83 -4.13
N LYS A 139 -15.82 6.81 -5.00
CA LYS A 139 -15.87 5.40 -4.61
C LYS A 139 -14.70 5.01 -3.70
N ASP A 140 -13.48 5.51 -3.94
CA ASP A 140 -12.36 5.24 -3.05
C ASP A 140 -12.62 5.77 -1.63
N LEU A 141 -13.25 6.95 -1.50
CA LEU A 141 -13.59 7.50 -0.19
C LEU A 141 -14.67 6.69 0.53
N GLU A 142 -15.66 6.21 -0.21
CA GLU A 142 -16.74 5.37 0.32
C GLU A 142 -16.21 4.04 0.85
N ASP A 143 -15.23 3.47 0.15
CA ASP A 143 -14.60 2.20 0.49
C ASP A 143 -13.54 2.37 1.61
N GLY A 144 -13.07 3.59 1.85
CA GLY A 144 -12.15 3.93 2.95
C GLY A 144 -10.74 4.33 2.50
N ASN A 145 -10.50 4.47 1.20
CA ASN A 145 -9.19 4.61 0.54
C ASN A 145 -8.84 6.08 0.28
N GLY A 146 -9.23 6.94 1.20
CA GLY A 146 -8.95 8.36 1.11
C GLY A 146 -7.47 8.69 1.18
N LEU A 147 -7.11 9.87 0.68
CA LEU A 147 -5.78 10.43 0.81
C LEU A 147 -5.56 10.92 2.25
N GLU A 148 -4.56 10.37 2.93
CA GLU A 148 -4.25 10.69 4.34
C GLU A 148 -3.20 11.78 4.50
N ALA A 149 -2.16 11.74 3.67
CA ALA A 149 -1.01 12.62 3.80
C ALA A 149 -0.28 12.83 2.47
N LEU A 150 0.48 13.92 2.43
CA LEU A 150 1.40 14.25 1.34
C LEU A 150 2.80 14.48 1.90
N TYR A 151 3.82 13.87 1.29
CA TYR A 151 5.23 14.13 1.58
C TYR A 151 5.87 14.79 0.38
N VAL A 152 6.53 15.93 0.60
CA VAL A 152 7.18 16.69 -0.47
C VAL A 152 8.64 16.97 -0.14
N CYS A 153 9.52 16.66 -1.08
CA CYS A 153 10.94 16.96 -0.99
C CYS A 153 11.40 17.73 -2.22
N ALA A 154 11.92 18.93 -2.02
CA ALA A 154 12.52 19.73 -3.07
C ALA A 154 14.04 19.53 -3.13
N TYR A 155 14.55 19.27 -4.34
CA TYR A 155 15.96 19.07 -4.64
C TYR A 155 16.49 20.18 -5.54
N LYS A 156 17.66 20.72 -5.19
CA LYS A 156 18.35 21.79 -5.92
C LYS A 156 19.84 21.51 -5.98
N GLY A 157 20.45 21.73 -7.14
CA GLY A 157 21.88 21.50 -7.40
C GLY A 157 22.28 20.03 -7.54
N ASP A 158 21.63 19.10 -6.84
CA ASP A 158 21.85 17.66 -6.93
C ASP A 158 20.56 16.90 -6.63
N PHE A 159 20.26 15.88 -7.44
CA PHE A 159 19.17 14.94 -7.24
C PHE A 159 19.73 13.53 -7.31
N TYR A 160 19.82 12.84 -6.17
CA TYR A 160 20.37 11.49 -6.09
C TYR A 160 21.77 11.31 -6.73
N GLY A 161 22.65 12.31 -6.61
CA GLY A 161 23.98 12.28 -7.23
C GLY A 161 24.02 12.73 -8.69
N TYR A 162 22.88 13.10 -9.27
CA TYR A 162 22.80 13.76 -10.56
C TYR A 162 22.86 15.28 -10.38
N PRO A 163 23.88 15.98 -10.92
CA PRO A 163 23.93 17.43 -10.87
C PRO A 163 22.73 18.07 -11.58
N LEU A 164 22.06 18.99 -10.88
CA LEU A 164 20.96 19.78 -11.41
C LEU A 164 21.40 21.23 -11.61
N SER A 165 21.57 21.66 -12.86
CA SER A 165 21.88 23.06 -13.17
C SER A 165 20.61 23.79 -13.60
N GLY A 166 20.23 24.84 -12.85
CA GLY A 166 19.08 25.71 -13.18
C GLY A 166 17.72 25.00 -13.09
N LYS A 167 17.64 23.91 -12.32
CA LYS A 167 16.43 23.11 -12.13
C LYS A 167 16.18 22.83 -10.66
N ILE A 168 14.89 22.76 -10.31
CA ILE A 168 14.41 22.20 -9.05
C ILE A 168 13.60 20.93 -9.39
N ILE A 169 13.85 19.84 -8.68
CA ILE A 169 13.01 18.64 -8.77
C ILE A 169 12.21 18.53 -7.48
N LEU A 170 10.89 18.42 -7.60
CA LEU A 170 10.01 18.04 -6.51
C LEU A 170 9.71 16.56 -6.59
N GLU A 171 9.97 15.86 -5.51
CA GLU A 171 9.43 14.52 -5.26
C GLU A 171 8.17 14.69 -4.42
N VAL A 172 7.04 14.22 -4.95
CA VAL A 172 5.72 14.32 -4.32
C VAL A 172 5.23 12.90 -4.07
N THR A 173 5.00 12.56 -2.81
CA THR A 173 4.52 11.25 -2.38
C THR A 173 3.17 11.36 -1.70
N LEU A 174 2.17 10.64 -2.21
CA LEU A 174 0.83 10.52 -1.66
C LEU A 174 0.74 9.27 -0.79
N VAL A 175 0.02 9.36 0.33
CA VAL A 175 -0.31 8.20 1.17
C VAL A 175 -1.82 8.02 1.20
N PHE A 176 -2.31 6.93 0.63
CA PHE A 176 -3.70 6.52 0.67
C PHE A 176 -3.92 5.54 1.82
N SER A 177 -5.11 5.56 2.39
CA SER A 177 -5.46 4.77 3.58
C SER A 177 -5.36 3.25 3.32
N ASP A 178 -5.59 2.82 2.07
CA ASP A 178 -5.55 1.43 1.64
C ASP A 178 -5.22 1.27 0.14
N GLU A 179 -5.30 0.05 -0.41
CA GLU A 179 -5.40 -0.29 -1.84
C GLU A 179 -6.39 -1.44 -2.06
N ASP A 180 -7.66 -1.11 -2.34
CA ASP A 180 -8.69 -2.14 -2.39
C ASP A 180 -8.58 -3.03 -3.62
N SER A 181 -8.27 -4.31 -3.40
CA SER A 181 -8.29 -5.28 -4.49
C SER A 181 -9.74 -5.61 -4.85
N PRO A 182 -10.18 -5.44 -6.12
CA PRO A 182 -11.58 -5.66 -6.51
C PRO A 182 -12.15 -7.08 -6.27
N SER A 183 -11.31 -8.05 -5.91
CA SER A 183 -11.71 -9.45 -5.74
C SER A 183 -11.26 -10.12 -4.44
N ARG A 184 -10.18 -9.66 -3.80
CA ARG A 184 -9.52 -10.36 -2.68
C ARG A 184 -8.87 -9.37 -1.71
N ASP A 185 -9.68 -8.46 -1.24
CA ASP A 185 -9.24 -7.28 -0.50
C ASP A 185 -8.55 -7.61 0.83
N VAL A 186 -9.27 -8.20 1.78
CA VAL A 186 -8.73 -8.61 3.10
C VAL A 186 -7.50 -9.53 2.99
N GLU A 187 -7.48 -10.45 2.01
CA GLU A 187 -6.32 -11.32 1.78
C GLU A 187 -5.11 -10.50 1.31
N TYR A 188 -5.35 -9.52 0.44
CA TYR A 188 -4.33 -8.59 -0.05
C TYR A 188 -3.78 -7.71 1.07
N ASP A 189 -4.61 -7.23 1.99
CA ASP A 189 -4.17 -6.44 3.14
C ASP A 189 -3.26 -7.23 4.07
N VAL A 190 -3.59 -8.50 4.35
CA VAL A 190 -2.71 -9.38 5.12
C VAL A 190 -1.37 -9.54 4.39
N TRP A 191 -1.41 -9.71 3.06
CA TRP A 191 -0.19 -9.75 2.28
C TRP A 191 0.61 -8.44 2.38
N ARG A 192 -0.05 -7.27 2.34
CA ARG A 192 0.59 -5.96 2.50
C ARG A 192 1.21 -5.80 3.90
N LEU A 193 0.55 -6.22 4.97
CA LEU A 193 1.11 -6.23 6.32
C LEU A 193 2.36 -7.11 6.44
N VAL A 194 2.40 -8.25 5.74
CA VAL A 194 3.60 -9.10 5.70
C VAL A 194 4.69 -8.46 4.85
N ALA A 195 4.39 -8.14 3.59
CA ALA A 195 5.38 -7.75 2.57
C ALA A 195 5.82 -6.28 2.69
N TRP A 196 4.94 -5.38 3.09
CA TRP A 196 5.17 -3.94 3.18
C TRP A 196 5.16 -3.43 4.61
N GLY A 197 4.68 -4.21 5.58
CA GLY A 197 4.60 -3.80 6.99
C GLY A 197 3.53 -2.75 7.28
N ARG A 198 2.62 -2.53 6.33
CA ARG A 198 1.56 -1.52 6.36
C ARG A 198 0.40 -1.95 5.45
N ILE A 199 -0.72 -1.25 5.52
CA ILE A 199 -1.86 -1.40 4.61
C ILE A 199 -1.91 -0.22 3.64
N GLU A 200 -1.51 0.94 4.10
CA GLU A 200 -1.52 2.19 3.36
C GLU A 200 -0.78 2.09 2.03
N ASP A 201 -1.38 2.61 0.97
CA ASP A 201 -0.73 2.74 -0.32
C ASP A 201 0.09 4.01 -0.41
N ILE A 202 1.26 3.91 -1.04
CA ILE A 202 2.21 5.01 -1.09
C ILE A 202 2.64 5.16 -2.53
N GLU A 203 2.31 6.30 -3.15
CA GLU A 203 2.60 6.58 -4.55
C GLU A 203 3.40 7.85 -4.73
N THR A 204 4.37 7.83 -5.66
CA THR A 204 5.34 8.91 -5.81
C THR A 204 5.48 9.33 -7.27
N PHE A 205 5.45 10.63 -7.51
CA PHE A 205 5.76 11.23 -8.81
C PHE A 205 6.71 12.42 -8.65
N PHE A 206 7.23 12.92 -9.77
CA PHE A 206 8.21 13.98 -9.79
C PHE A 206 7.75 15.15 -10.66
N ILE A 207 8.02 16.37 -10.21
CA ILE A 207 7.82 17.61 -10.96
C ILE A 207 9.18 18.26 -11.17
N VAL A 208 9.55 18.50 -12.42
CA VAL A 208 10.78 19.23 -12.79
C VAL A 208 10.39 20.66 -13.11
N MET A 209 11.09 21.60 -12.49
CA MET A 209 10.83 23.03 -12.64
C MET A 209 12.09 23.79 -13.01
N ASN A 210 11.89 24.87 -13.73
CA ASN A 210 12.93 25.87 -13.96
C ASN A 210 13.21 26.62 -12.65
N GLU A 211 14.48 26.68 -12.24
CA GLU A 211 14.85 27.32 -10.97
C GLU A 211 14.67 28.85 -11.00
N GLU A 212 14.87 29.50 -12.15
CA GLU A 212 14.80 30.96 -12.28
C GLU A 212 13.37 31.45 -12.43
N THR A 213 12.57 30.75 -13.26
CA THR A 213 11.21 31.19 -13.58
C THR A 213 10.14 30.55 -12.71
N GLY A 214 10.46 29.45 -12.02
CA GLY A 214 9.49 28.64 -11.28
C GLY A 214 8.52 27.86 -12.17
N LYS A 215 8.67 27.90 -13.51
CA LYS A 215 7.76 27.20 -14.43
C LYS A 215 7.95 25.69 -14.33
N VAL A 216 6.85 24.93 -14.29
CA VAL A 216 6.86 23.48 -14.46
C VAL A 216 7.26 23.15 -15.90
N GLU A 217 8.33 22.36 -16.04
CA GLU A 217 8.83 21.92 -17.35
C GLU A 217 8.47 20.47 -17.64
N LYS A 218 8.31 19.65 -16.60
CA LYS A 218 8.02 18.23 -16.76
C LYS A 218 7.32 17.63 -15.55
N ILE A 219 6.43 16.68 -15.79
CA ILE A 219 5.84 15.82 -14.75
C ILE A 219 6.18 14.36 -15.11
N SER A 220 6.73 13.61 -14.17
CA SER A 220 7.27 12.27 -14.38
C SER A 220 6.68 11.30 -13.36
N PHE A 221 5.85 10.38 -13.83
CA PHE A 221 5.18 9.33 -13.04
C PHE A 221 6.04 8.06 -12.93
N ARG A 222 7.36 8.25 -12.87
CA ARG A 222 8.33 7.15 -12.89
C ARG A 222 8.48 6.47 -11.53
N GLY A 223 8.92 5.22 -11.59
CA GLY A 223 9.30 4.45 -10.42
C GLY A 223 10.66 4.86 -9.84
N LEU A 224 10.94 4.34 -8.66
CA LEU A 224 12.17 4.54 -7.90
C LEU A 224 12.60 3.23 -7.23
N THR A 225 13.73 3.21 -6.54
CA THR A 225 14.15 2.10 -5.70
C THR A 225 14.23 2.54 -4.24
N ILE A 226 13.74 1.71 -3.32
CA ILE A 226 13.90 1.91 -1.87
C ILE A 226 14.73 0.77 -1.29
N ARG A 227 15.62 1.09 -0.35
CA ARG A 227 16.49 0.10 0.30
C ARG A 227 15.91 -0.30 1.64
N MET A 228 15.78 -1.59 1.86
CA MET A 228 15.36 -2.14 3.15
C MET A 228 16.51 -1.98 4.16
N LYS A 229 16.18 -1.59 5.40
CA LYS A 229 17.18 -1.37 6.46
C LYS A 229 17.76 -2.69 6.98
N ASP A 230 16.89 -3.68 7.16
CA ASP A 230 17.25 -4.95 7.81
C ASP A 230 17.53 -6.08 6.80
N TRP A 231 17.49 -5.79 5.50
CA TRP A 231 17.68 -6.77 4.43
C TRP A 231 18.61 -6.23 3.34
N PRO A 232 19.47 -7.07 2.73
CA PRO A 232 20.46 -6.66 1.72
C PRO A 232 19.83 -6.44 0.33
N ASN A 233 18.63 -5.87 0.28
CA ASN A 233 17.85 -5.73 -0.94
C ASN A 233 17.32 -4.32 -1.12
N GLU A 234 17.16 -3.98 -2.39
CA GLU A 234 16.33 -2.88 -2.83
C GLU A 234 15.00 -3.42 -3.34
N ARG A 235 13.95 -2.65 -3.12
CA ARG A 235 12.65 -2.85 -3.73
C ARG A 235 12.47 -1.84 -4.85
N ARG A 236 12.26 -2.33 -6.06
CA ARG A 236 11.84 -1.51 -7.20
C ARG A 236 10.37 -1.17 -7.02
N ILE A 237 10.10 0.12 -6.92
CA ILE A 237 8.76 0.68 -6.99
C ILE A 237 8.48 0.92 -8.47
N SER A 238 7.36 0.37 -8.95
CA SER A 238 6.95 0.54 -10.34
C SER A 238 6.64 2.01 -10.64
N PRO A 239 6.68 2.43 -11.91
CA PRO A 239 5.99 3.64 -12.34
C PRO A 239 4.52 3.61 -11.95
N ILE A 240 3.93 4.78 -11.79
CA ILE A 240 2.56 4.95 -11.29
C ILE A 240 1.72 5.77 -12.26
N GLY A 241 2.10 5.82 -13.54
CA GLY A 241 1.28 6.42 -14.58
C GLY A 241 0.08 5.54 -14.90
N SER A 242 -1.11 6.13 -15.00
CA SER A 242 -2.32 5.39 -15.37
C SER A 242 -2.43 5.11 -16.87
N GLY A 243 -1.68 5.83 -17.71
CA GLY A 243 -1.83 5.78 -19.16
C GLY A 243 -3.28 6.07 -19.56
N GLY A 244 -3.90 5.14 -20.30
CA GLY A 244 -5.33 5.17 -20.64
C GLY A 244 -6.24 4.35 -19.72
N ALA A 245 -5.72 3.77 -18.64
CA ALA A 245 -6.48 2.92 -17.72
C ALA A 245 -7.47 3.74 -16.88
N SER A 246 -8.64 3.15 -16.63
CA SER A 246 -9.72 3.69 -15.80
C SER A 246 -9.88 2.86 -14.53
N TYR A 247 -10.83 3.24 -13.67
CA TYR A 247 -10.94 2.77 -12.30
C TYR A 247 -11.00 1.25 -12.15
N THR A 248 -11.55 0.55 -13.14
CA THR A 248 -11.75 -0.90 -13.11
C THR A 248 -10.48 -1.72 -13.41
N SER A 249 -9.36 -1.07 -13.70
CA SER A 249 -8.11 -1.72 -14.13
C SER A 249 -6.96 -1.29 -13.23
N ALA A 250 -5.93 -2.13 -13.07
CA ALA A 250 -4.66 -1.71 -12.49
C ALA A 250 -3.74 -1.11 -13.55
N ALA A 251 -2.88 -0.16 -13.18
CA ALA A 251 -1.88 0.41 -14.09
C ALA A 251 -0.57 0.77 -13.37
N HIS A 252 0.54 0.69 -14.10
CA HIS A 252 1.89 1.03 -13.65
C HIS A 252 2.78 1.45 -14.84
N GLU A 253 2.34 2.46 -15.60
CA GLU A 253 3.02 2.91 -16.81
C GLU A 253 4.05 4.02 -16.52
N LEU A 254 5.18 4.01 -17.24
CA LEU A 254 6.04 5.18 -17.28
C LEU A 254 5.34 6.26 -18.11
N LEU A 255 4.83 7.28 -17.43
CA LEU A 255 4.14 8.41 -18.05
C LEU A 255 4.90 9.70 -17.76
N ILE A 256 5.08 10.51 -18.82
CA ILE A 256 5.81 11.78 -18.76
C ILE A 256 4.99 12.83 -19.52
N PHE A 257 4.81 14.00 -18.91
CA PHE A 257 4.24 15.17 -19.54
C PHE A 257 5.34 16.23 -19.69
N GLU A 258 5.55 16.68 -20.92
CA GLU A 258 6.48 17.77 -21.25
C GLU A 258 5.66 19.07 -21.26
N ASP A 259 5.97 19.97 -20.32
CA ASP A 259 5.22 21.19 -19.98
C ASP A 259 3.93 20.97 -19.17
N GLY A 260 3.71 21.85 -18.20
CA GLY A 260 2.52 21.88 -17.34
C GLY A 260 2.06 23.32 -17.17
N ASP A 261 0.91 23.67 -17.75
CA ASP A 261 0.34 25.01 -17.63
C ASP A 261 -0.51 25.13 -16.36
N GLY A 262 -0.14 26.07 -15.50
CA GLY A 262 -0.89 26.42 -14.29
C GLY A 262 -0.76 25.41 -13.14
N PRO A 263 -1.47 25.66 -12.01
CA PRO A 263 -1.44 24.72 -10.91
C PRO A 263 -2.08 23.40 -11.36
N LEU A 264 -1.36 22.31 -11.15
CA LEU A 264 -1.65 20.99 -11.71
C LEU A 264 -2.85 20.35 -11.01
N VAL A 265 -3.71 19.71 -11.79
CA VAL A 265 -4.73 18.79 -11.28
C VAL A 265 -4.24 17.36 -11.54
N ILE A 266 -4.03 16.60 -10.47
CA ILE A 266 -3.56 15.21 -10.56
C ILE A 266 -4.75 14.28 -10.36
N TYR A 267 -5.03 13.43 -11.33
CA TYR A 267 -6.12 12.47 -11.28
C TYR A 267 -5.61 11.10 -10.85
N VAL A 268 -6.25 10.55 -9.81
CA VAL A 268 -6.19 9.13 -9.47
C VAL A 268 -7.17 8.40 -10.39
N ASN A 269 -6.68 7.45 -11.18
CA ASN A 269 -7.45 6.88 -12.28
C ASN A 269 -7.79 5.41 -12.11
N THR A 270 -7.11 4.67 -11.25
CA THR A 270 -7.27 3.22 -11.08
C THR A 270 -7.50 2.87 -9.61
N TRP A 271 -8.07 1.69 -9.34
CA TRP A 271 -8.23 1.17 -7.98
C TRP A 271 -6.88 0.98 -7.24
N ASN A 272 -5.78 0.80 -7.98
CA ASN A 272 -4.42 0.73 -7.43
C ASN A 272 -3.71 2.09 -7.46
N HIS A 273 -4.47 3.19 -7.40
CA HIS A 273 -4.00 4.58 -7.32
C HIS A 273 -3.00 5.08 -8.40
N ALA A 274 -3.02 4.52 -9.60
CA ALA A 274 -2.23 5.04 -10.71
C ALA A 274 -2.73 6.44 -11.13
N LEU A 275 -1.77 7.33 -11.41
CA LEU A 275 -1.96 8.77 -11.54
C LEU A 275 -1.77 9.27 -12.98
N SER A 276 -2.40 10.39 -13.32
CA SER A 276 -2.16 11.12 -14.57
C SER A 276 -2.61 12.58 -14.46
N LEU A 277 -2.26 13.41 -15.44
CA LEU A 277 -2.87 14.74 -15.62
C LEU A 277 -4.21 14.66 -16.37
N ASN A 278 -4.55 13.49 -16.94
CA ASN A 278 -5.80 13.27 -17.65
C ASN A 278 -6.81 12.53 -16.76
N ASP A 279 -8.07 12.96 -16.81
CA ASP A 279 -9.20 12.24 -16.23
C ASP A 279 -9.62 11.09 -17.16
N ASN A 280 -9.31 9.85 -16.77
CA ASN A 280 -9.73 8.65 -17.50
C ASN A 280 -11.12 8.16 -17.06
N ASN A 281 -11.73 8.83 -16.08
CA ASN A 281 -12.98 8.44 -15.41
C ASN A 281 -14.04 9.55 -15.52
N ILE A 282 -14.22 10.14 -16.70
CA ILE A 282 -15.08 11.31 -16.94
C ILE A 282 -16.54 11.19 -16.44
N PHE A 283 -17.03 9.96 -16.24
CA PHE A 283 -18.40 9.69 -15.79
C PHE A 283 -18.51 9.28 -14.32
N LEU A 284 -17.39 9.12 -13.60
CA LEU A 284 -17.40 8.86 -12.16
C LEU A 284 -17.54 10.16 -11.39
N GLU A 285 -18.28 10.09 -10.28
CA GLU A 285 -18.24 11.13 -9.26
C GLU A 285 -16.84 11.17 -8.65
N LYS A 286 -16.38 12.38 -8.32
CA LYS A 286 -15.02 12.61 -7.84
C LYS A 286 -15.02 13.54 -6.65
N HIS A 287 -14.05 13.32 -5.79
CA HIS A 287 -13.65 14.25 -4.76
C HIS A 287 -12.34 14.93 -5.15
N SER A 288 -12.18 16.20 -4.77
CA SER A 288 -10.99 16.99 -5.04
C SER A 288 -10.42 17.45 -3.70
N TYR A 289 -9.25 16.91 -3.36
CA TYR A 289 -8.48 17.38 -2.22
C TYR A 289 -7.63 18.58 -2.64
N ARG A 290 -7.83 19.72 -1.96
CA ARG A 290 -6.86 20.81 -2.03
C ARG A 290 -5.76 20.57 -1.00
N LEU A 291 -4.59 21.16 -1.21
CA LEU A 291 -3.46 20.97 -0.29
C LEU A 291 -3.76 21.42 1.14
N GLY A 292 -4.60 22.45 1.31
CA GLY A 292 -5.07 22.89 2.64
C GLY A 292 -5.95 21.89 3.38
N ASP A 293 -6.51 20.90 2.67
CA ASP A 293 -7.33 19.83 3.25
C ASP A 293 -6.50 18.60 3.66
N ILE A 294 -5.22 18.54 3.28
CA ILE A 294 -4.35 17.38 3.47
C ILE A 294 -3.21 17.73 4.43
N LYS A 295 -2.79 16.75 5.24
CA LYS A 295 -1.59 16.89 6.06
C LYS A 295 -0.33 16.82 5.18
N VAL A 296 0.34 17.96 4.98
CA VAL A 296 1.59 18.04 4.21
C VAL A 296 2.81 17.95 5.11
N HIS A 297 3.75 17.09 4.74
CA HIS A 297 5.02 16.83 5.38
C HIS A 297 6.18 17.20 4.46
N VAL A 298 7.24 17.79 5.02
CA VAL A 298 8.52 17.89 4.30
C VAL A 298 9.24 16.55 4.46
N GLY A 299 9.42 15.83 3.37
CA GLY A 299 10.01 14.50 3.39
C GLY A 299 9.96 13.79 2.05
N LYS A 300 10.73 12.71 1.95
CA LYS A 300 10.81 11.82 0.79
C LYS A 300 9.83 10.65 0.94
N ARG A 301 9.69 9.83 -0.10
CA ARG A 301 8.95 8.56 -0.02
C ARG A 301 9.43 7.67 1.13
N VAL A 302 10.73 7.55 1.34
CA VAL A 302 11.32 6.69 2.40
C VAL A 302 10.91 7.16 3.79
N ASP A 303 10.62 8.45 3.96
CA ASP A 303 10.11 8.99 5.22
C ASP A 303 8.66 8.53 5.43
N ALA A 304 7.81 8.62 4.40
CA ALA A 304 6.45 8.06 4.43
C ALA A 304 6.45 6.54 4.69
N GLU A 305 7.29 5.79 3.98
CA GLU A 305 7.45 4.34 4.20
C GLU A 305 7.80 4.04 5.66
N ASN A 306 8.68 4.83 6.30
CA ASN A 306 9.08 4.64 7.68
C ASN A 306 8.04 5.10 8.71
N ASP A 307 7.20 6.06 8.38
CA ASP A 307 6.13 6.56 9.25
C ASP A 307 4.95 5.57 9.31
N TYR A 308 4.60 4.96 8.17
CA TYR A 308 3.42 4.08 8.07
C TYR A 308 3.73 2.58 8.21
N SER A 309 4.99 2.17 8.01
CA SER A 309 5.40 0.75 8.07
C SER A 309 6.14 0.35 9.34
N VAL A 310 5.90 -0.87 9.80
CA VAL A 310 6.75 -1.55 10.79
C VAL A 310 8.08 -2.04 10.21
N LEU A 311 8.16 -2.24 8.89
CA LEU A 311 9.42 -2.47 8.19
C LEU A 311 10.13 -1.14 7.99
N LYS A 312 11.46 -1.12 8.13
CA LYS A 312 12.24 0.11 8.00
C LYS A 312 13.08 0.14 6.73
N TYR A 313 13.23 1.33 6.20
CA TYR A 313 13.93 1.62 4.96
C TYR A 313 15.02 2.67 5.22
N SER A 314 16.19 2.47 4.60
CA SER A 314 17.40 3.24 4.91
C SER A 314 17.72 4.32 3.87
N SER A 315 17.27 4.14 2.63
CA SER A 315 17.51 5.09 1.53
C SER A 315 16.54 4.85 0.39
N GLN A 316 16.57 5.76 -0.58
CA GLN A 316 15.92 5.60 -1.88
C GLN A 316 16.81 6.17 -2.99
N ASN A 317 16.54 5.78 -4.22
CA ASN A 317 17.23 6.29 -5.41
C ASN A 317 16.30 6.24 -6.63
N VAL A 318 16.62 7.00 -7.67
CA VAL A 318 16.01 6.85 -9.00
C VAL A 318 16.97 6.15 -9.95
N GLN A 319 16.43 5.44 -10.94
CA GLN A 319 17.26 4.79 -11.97
C GLN A 319 17.80 5.79 -13.02
N SER A 320 17.16 6.95 -13.16
CA SER A 320 17.57 8.03 -14.06
C SER A 320 16.89 9.34 -13.66
N LEU A 321 17.42 10.49 -14.13
CA LEU A 321 16.77 11.79 -13.97
C LEU A 321 15.32 11.78 -14.50
N PRO A 322 14.38 12.39 -13.77
CA PRO A 322 12.95 12.32 -14.08
C PRO A 322 12.54 12.98 -15.37
#